data_AF-A0A9D7JCS4-F1
#
_entry.id   AF-A0A9D7JCS4-F1
#
_cell.length_a   1.000
_cell.length_b   1.000
_cell.length_c   1.000
_cell.angle_alpha   90.00
_cell.angle_beta   90.00
_cell.angle_gamma   90.00
#
_symmetry.space_group_name_H-M   'P 1'
#
loop_
_entity.id
_entity.type
_entity.pdbx_description
1 polymer ?
#
loop_
_entity_poly.entity_id
_entity_poly.type
_entity_poly.pdbx_seq_one_letter_code
_entity_poly.pdbx_strand_id
1 'polypeptide(L)'
;MAILAALMLATAVNGAELALELSGTAFEGGPAFEIKIGGEVVGTGTIDPIPPAGDSVHFLFEVDDTVLARGGDLSIRLSNDRRAGPGADRNLHILFVRVNDHDFAPEDLRIVNRTGPVVRPIRQGRLELWTGDEVALGTAPRGGWIGKRLSGDPGRDGP
;
A
#
# COMPACT_ATOMS: atom_id res chain seq x y z
N MET A 1 17.30 -35.03 -24.52
CA MET A 1 17.18 -33.92 -23.55
C MET A 1 15.76 -33.92 -23.04
N ALA A 2 15.55 -34.12 -21.74
CA ALA A 2 14.22 -34.07 -21.14
C ALA A 2 14.01 -32.67 -20.57
N ILE A 3 13.00 -31.95 -21.05
CA ILE A 3 12.53 -30.71 -20.42
C ILE A 3 11.65 -31.13 -19.25
N LEU A 4 12.14 -30.92 -18.03
CA LEU A 4 11.38 -31.11 -16.81
C LEU A 4 10.44 -29.89 -16.67
N ALA A 5 9.16 -30.07 -16.95
CA ALA A 5 8.15 -29.08 -16.62
C ALA A 5 7.93 -29.10 -15.10
N ALA A 6 8.41 -28.07 -14.40
CA ALA A 6 8.08 -27.86 -13.00
C ALA A 6 6.63 -27.37 -12.93
N LEU A 7 5.71 -28.26 -12.56
CA LEU A 7 4.37 -27.89 -12.15
C LEU A 7 4.48 -27.22 -10.77
N MET A 8 4.50 -25.88 -10.74
CA MET A 8 4.30 -25.16 -9.49
C MET A 8 2.87 -25.39 -9.03
N LEU A 9 2.70 -26.18 -7.97
CA LEU A 9 1.48 -26.12 -7.17
C LEU A 9 1.47 -24.75 -6.48
N ALA A 10 0.71 -23.81 -7.05
CA ALA A 10 0.30 -22.63 -6.32
C ALA A 10 -0.60 -23.10 -5.19
N THR A 11 -0.06 -23.26 -3.99
CA THR A 11 -0.86 -23.31 -2.78
C THR A 11 -1.57 -21.96 -2.70
N ALA A 12 -2.89 -21.95 -2.82
CA ALA A 12 -3.69 -20.76 -2.56
C ALA A 12 -3.41 -20.34 -1.11
N VAL A 13 -2.58 -19.33 -0.93
CA VAL A 13 -2.38 -18.66 0.35
C VAL A 13 -3.71 -17.96 0.65
N ASN A 14 -4.28 -18.26 1.81
CA ASN A 14 -5.58 -17.75 2.24
C ASN A 14 -5.41 -16.34 2.84
N GLY A 15 -4.84 -15.43 2.05
CA GLY A 15 -4.55 -14.05 2.42
C GLY A 15 -4.77 -13.14 1.22
N ALA A 16 -5.23 -11.94 1.48
CA ALA A 16 -5.43 -10.93 0.46
C ALA A 16 -4.12 -10.20 0.14
N GLU A 17 -4.03 -9.65 -1.06
CA GLU A 17 -2.85 -8.95 -1.54
C GLU A 17 -2.92 -7.45 -1.21
N LEU A 18 -1.82 -6.88 -0.72
CA LEU A 18 -1.59 -5.45 -0.67
C LEU A 18 -0.41 -5.11 -1.59
N ALA A 19 -0.68 -4.37 -2.66
CA ALA A 19 0.32 -3.94 -3.63
C ALA A 19 0.48 -2.42 -3.60
N LEU A 20 1.72 -1.92 -3.71
CA LEU A 20 2.01 -0.49 -3.76
C LEU A 20 3.02 -0.17 -4.84
N GLU A 21 2.86 1.01 -5.44
CA GLU A 21 3.90 1.65 -6.24
C GLU A 21 4.35 2.92 -5.51
N LEU A 22 5.60 2.90 -5.04
CA LEU A 22 6.16 3.96 -4.23
C LEU A 22 7.46 4.51 -4.83
N SER A 23 7.73 5.79 -4.59
CA SER A 23 9.00 6.44 -4.89
C SER A 23 9.31 7.43 -3.76
N GLY A 24 10.28 8.32 -3.93
CA GLY A 24 10.53 9.35 -2.93
C GLY A 24 11.71 10.25 -3.23
N THR A 25 12.05 11.08 -2.26
CA THR A 25 13.32 11.81 -2.23
C THR A 25 14.20 11.26 -1.12
N ALA A 26 15.48 11.08 -1.40
CA ALA A 26 16.45 10.71 -0.39
C ALA A 26 17.08 11.95 0.24
N PHE A 27 17.21 11.91 1.57
CA PHE A 27 18.07 12.79 2.32
C PHE A 27 18.59 12.00 3.52
N GLU A 28 19.91 11.78 3.61
CA GLU A 28 20.53 10.86 4.60
C GLU A 28 19.96 9.42 4.54
N GLY A 29 19.55 8.97 3.35
CA GLY A 29 18.84 7.70 3.13
C GLY A 29 17.43 7.90 2.55
N GLY A 30 16.85 6.82 2.04
CA GLY A 30 15.51 6.83 1.44
C GLY A 30 14.36 6.86 2.45
N PRO A 31 13.13 7.14 1.99
CA PRO A 31 11.94 7.09 2.83
C PRO A 31 11.63 5.64 3.22
N ALA A 32 11.45 5.44 4.53
CA ALA A 32 10.84 4.26 5.08
C ALA A 32 9.35 4.53 5.31
N PHE A 33 8.55 3.49 5.18
CA PHE A 33 7.10 3.60 5.30
C PHE A 33 6.52 2.52 6.20
N GLU A 34 5.34 2.81 6.72
CA GLU A 34 4.48 1.86 7.44
C GLU A 34 3.08 1.97 6.87
N ILE A 35 2.45 0.81 6.67
CA ILE A 35 1.09 0.67 6.17
C ILE A 35 0.26 -0.02 7.23
N LYS A 36 -0.94 0.49 7.46
CA LYS A 36 -1.93 -0.12 8.34
C LYS A 36 -3.28 -0.25 7.67
N ILE A 37 -4.04 -1.24 8.11
CA ILE A 37 -5.47 -1.37 7.86
C ILE A 37 -6.17 -1.47 9.21
N GLY A 38 -7.15 -0.60 9.47
CA GLY A 38 -7.87 -0.61 10.75
C GLY A 38 -6.96 -0.38 11.97
N GLY A 39 -5.79 0.24 11.78
CA GLY A 39 -4.80 0.51 12.82
C GLY A 39 -3.73 -0.58 13.01
N GLU A 40 -3.89 -1.75 12.38
CA GLU A 40 -2.91 -2.84 12.45
C GLU A 40 -1.87 -2.74 11.34
N VAL A 41 -0.58 -2.92 11.68
CA VAL A 41 0.51 -2.85 10.70
C VAL A 41 0.47 -4.07 9.80
N VAL A 42 0.32 -3.83 8.49
CA VAL A 42 0.24 -4.87 7.46
C VAL A 42 1.42 -4.84 6.48
N GLY A 43 2.23 -3.78 6.53
CA GLY A 43 3.42 -3.68 5.68
C GLY A 43 4.37 -2.59 6.16
N THR A 44 5.67 -2.83 6.00
CA THR A 44 6.73 -1.85 6.21
C THR A 44 7.80 -2.04 5.14
N GLY A 45 8.54 -0.98 4.84
CA GLY A 45 9.62 -1.05 3.87
C GLY A 45 10.41 0.24 3.81
N THR A 46 11.47 0.22 3.00
CA THR A 46 12.32 1.38 2.71
C THR A 46 12.60 1.41 1.22
N ILE A 47 12.52 2.61 0.63
CA ILE A 47 12.85 2.84 -0.78
C ILE A 47 14.31 3.26 -0.86
N ASP A 48 15.20 2.29 -1.02
CA ASP A 48 16.63 2.54 -1.19
C ASP A 48 17.24 1.44 -2.08
N PRO A 49 17.83 1.77 -3.25
CA PRO A 49 18.01 3.11 -3.81
C PRO A 49 16.70 3.77 -4.26
N ILE A 50 16.72 5.11 -4.36
CA ILE A 50 15.62 5.87 -4.97
C ILE A 50 15.60 5.57 -6.48
N PRO A 51 14.44 5.16 -7.04
CA PRO A 51 14.35 4.91 -8.47
C PRO A 51 14.55 6.21 -9.28
N PRO A 52 14.92 6.13 -10.57
CA PRO A 52 15.00 7.29 -11.45
C PRO A 52 13.70 8.11 -11.45
N ALA A 53 13.81 9.40 -11.79
CA ALA A 53 12.64 10.27 -11.85
C ALA A 53 11.62 9.75 -12.88
N GLY A 54 10.40 9.50 -12.42
CA GLY A 54 9.32 8.91 -13.22
C GLY A 54 9.11 7.42 -12.99
N ASP A 55 10.05 6.74 -12.34
CA ASP A 55 9.96 5.33 -11.98
C ASP A 55 9.50 5.15 -10.52
N SER A 56 9.08 3.93 -10.20
CA SER A 56 8.62 3.51 -8.87
C SER A 56 9.20 2.14 -8.49
N VAL A 57 9.07 1.81 -7.21
CA VAL A 57 9.35 0.48 -6.67
C VAL A 57 8.03 -0.17 -6.31
N HIS A 58 7.85 -1.42 -6.75
CA HIS A 58 6.68 -2.21 -6.42
C HIS A 58 6.91 -2.96 -5.10
N PHE A 59 5.97 -2.83 -4.17
CA PHE A 59 5.95 -3.60 -2.93
C PHE A 59 4.71 -4.49 -2.89
N LEU A 60 4.90 -5.71 -2.39
CA LEU A 60 3.83 -6.70 -2.24
C LEU A 60 3.84 -7.24 -0.81
N PHE A 61 2.68 -7.22 -0.17
CA PHE A 61 2.48 -7.77 1.17
C PHE A 61 1.27 -8.70 1.17
N GLU A 62 1.37 -9.78 1.93
CA GLU A 62 0.22 -10.61 2.26
C GLU A 62 -0.48 -10.01 3.49
N VAL A 63 -1.80 -9.87 3.40
CA VAL A 63 -2.64 -9.37 4.50
C VAL A 63 -3.57 -10.48 4.95
N ASP A 64 -3.57 -10.73 6.25
CA ASP A 64 -4.43 -11.73 6.87
C ASP A 64 -5.91 -11.35 6.70
N ASP A 65 -6.74 -12.31 6.24
CA ASP A 65 -8.17 -12.11 6.00
C ASP A 65 -8.90 -11.60 7.27
N THR A 66 -8.44 -11.94 8.48
CA THR A 66 -9.05 -11.45 9.72
C THR A 66 -8.82 -9.95 9.92
N VAL A 67 -7.69 -9.41 9.46
CA VAL A 67 -7.43 -7.95 9.47
C VAL A 67 -8.42 -7.26 8.54
N LEU A 68 -8.58 -7.79 7.33
CA LEU A 68 -9.52 -7.27 6.35
C LEU A 68 -10.98 -7.38 6.80
N ALA A 69 -11.33 -8.47 7.49
CA ALA A 69 -12.66 -8.69 8.05
C ALA A 69 -13.00 -7.73 9.20
N ARG A 70 -12.01 -7.32 10.02
CA ARG A 70 -12.18 -6.27 11.03
C ARG A 70 -12.47 -4.91 10.38
N GLY A 71 -12.01 -4.71 9.16
CA GLY A 71 -12.26 -3.49 8.38
C GLY A 71 -11.46 -2.28 8.89
N GLY A 72 -11.92 -1.10 8.51
CA GLY A 72 -11.25 0.16 8.78
C GLY A 72 -10.35 0.63 7.64
N ASP A 73 -10.00 1.91 7.66
CA ASP A 73 -9.31 2.57 6.57
C ASP A 73 -7.86 2.07 6.41
N LEU A 74 -7.37 2.15 5.17
CA LEU A 74 -5.96 2.07 4.83
C LEU A 74 -5.28 3.34 5.33
N SER A 75 -4.10 3.21 5.95
CA SER A 75 -3.25 4.35 6.28
C SER A 75 -1.79 4.08 5.91
N ILE A 76 -1.14 5.05 5.26
CA ILE A 76 0.27 4.99 4.88
C ILE A 76 0.98 6.21 5.47
N ARG A 77 2.15 6.01 6.08
CA ARG A 77 2.95 7.11 6.64
C ARG A 77 4.43 6.99 6.29
N LEU A 78 5.10 8.14 6.19
CA LEU A 78 6.55 8.24 6.25
C LEU A 78 7.01 7.95 7.69
N SER A 79 7.83 6.92 7.90
CA SER A 79 8.16 6.44 9.24
C SER A 79 9.51 6.94 9.76
N ASN A 80 10.35 7.48 8.88
CA ASN A 80 11.70 7.95 9.19
C ASN A 80 11.95 9.39 8.68
N ASP A 81 10.99 10.30 8.86
CA ASP A 81 11.10 11.69 8.42
C ASP A 81 12.45 12.35 8.81
N ARG A 82 13.04 13.09 7.86
CA ARG A 82 14.31 13.79 8.03
C ARG A 82 14.41 14.99 7.09
N ARG A 83 14.60 16.18 7.68
CA ARG A 83 14.80 17.45 6.99
C ARG A 83 15.93 18.26 7.64
N ALA A 84 16.72 18.96 6.82
CA ALA A 84 17.76 19.89 7.30
C ALA A 84 17.72 21.29 6.66
N GLY A 85 16.80 21.56 5.73
CA GLY A 85 16.67 22.86 5.06
C GLY A 85 16.16 22.74 3.62
N PRO A 86 16.16 23.84 2.84
CA PRO A 86 15.71 23.82 1.45
C PRO A 86 16.44 22.76 0.62
N GLY A 87 15.68 21.88 -0.02
CA GLY A 87 16.22 20.79 -0.85
C GLY A 87 16.84 19.61 -0.10
N ALA A 88 16.89 19.68 1.23
CA ALA A 88 17.42 18.63 2.11
C ALA A 88 16.25 17.97 2.85
N ASP A 89 15.48 17.17 2.12
CA ASP A 89 14.21 16.61 2.59
C ASP A 89 13.95 15.19 2.11
N ARG A 90 13.42 14.36 3.01
CA ARG A 90 13.03 12.98 2.75
C ARG A 90 11.52 12.92 2.65
N ASN A 91 11.02 12.67 1.45
CA ASN A 91 9.59 12.58 1.17
C ASN A 91 9.24 11.20 0.66
N LEU A 92 8.05 10.70 1.06
CA LEU A 92 7.47 9.49 0.49
C LEU A 92 6.51 9.88 -0.63
N HIS A 93 6.64 9.24 -1.79
CA HIS A 93 5.75 9.43 -2.93
C HIS A 93 4.90 8.18 -3.13
N ILE A 94 3.58 8.34 -3.16
CA ILE A 94 2.60 7.27 -3.39
C ILE A 94 2.03 7.46 -4.79
N LEU A 95 2.23 6.48 -5.66
CA LEU A 95 1.74 6.50 -7.04
C LEU A 95 0.49 5.63 -7.18
N PHE A 96 0.44 4.51 -6.48
CA PHE A 96 -0.67 3.57 -6.54
C PHE A 96 -0.70 2.70 -5.29
N VAL A 97 -1.91 2.32 -4.86
CA VAL A 97 -2.13 1.30 -3.84
C VAL A 97 -3.28 0.41 -4.25
N ARG A 98 -3.15 -0.89 -4.04
CA ARG A 98 -4.23 -1.87 -4.18
C ARG A 98 -4.34 -2.70 -2.91
N VAL A 99 -5.57 -2.84 -2.39
CA VAL A 99 -5.91 -3.78 -1.33
C VAL A 99 -6.92 -4.77 -1.89
N ASN A 100 -6.52 -6.02 -2.08
CA ASN A 100 -7.28 -7.03 -2.80
C ASN A 100 -7.69 -6.50 -4.20
N ASP A 101 -8.99 -6.36 -4.49
CA ASP A 101 -9.51 -5.85 -5.77
C ASP A 101 -9.83 -4.35 -5.75
N HIS A 102 -9.34 -3.61 -4.73
CA HIS A 102 -9.63 -2.19 -4.54
C HIS A 102 -8.42 -1.32 -4.83
N ASP A 103 -8.51 -0.57 -5.90
CA ASP A 103 -7.49 0.36 -6.38
C ASP A 103 -7.69 1.75 -5.77
N PHE A 104 -6.58 2.35 -5.38
CA PHE A 104 -6.49 3.75 -4.97
C PHE A 104 -5.47 4.44 -5.88
N ALA A 105 -5.96 5.32 -6.74
CA ALA A 105 -5.14 6.32 -7.37
C ALA A 105 -4.75 7.41 -6.34
N PRO A 106 -3.73 8.22 -6.60
CA PRO A 106 -3.31 9.28 -5.67
C PRO A 106 -4.44 10.23 -5.26
N GLU A 107 -5.38 10.51 -6.17
CA GLU A 107 -6.57 11.34 -5.94
C GLU A 107 -7.61 10.72 -5.00
N ASP A 108 -7.61 9.39 -4.83
CA ASP A 108 -8.52 8.69 -3.92
C ASP A 108 -8.03 8.74 -2.47
N LEU A 109 -6.77 9.15 -2.27
CA LEU A 109 -6.13 9.26 -0.97
C LEU A 109 -6.24 10.68 -0.42
N ARG A 110 -6.62 10.79 0.85
CA ARG A 110 -6.61 12.07 1.60
C ARG A 110 -5.40 12.14 2.52
N ILE A 111 -4.77 13.30 2.64
CA ILE A 111 -3.74 13.52 3.65
C ILE A 111 -4.39 14.13 4.90
N VAL A 112 -4.05 13.58 6.06
CA VAL A 112 -4.33 14.18 7.36
C VAL A 112 -3.04 14.29 8.16
N ASN A 113 -2.99 15.27 9.07
CA ASN A 113 -1.96 15.37 10.09
C ASN A 113 -2.61 15.67 11.46
N ARG A 114 -1.78 16.01 12.46
CA ARG A 114 -2.26 16.31 13.82
C ARG A 114 -3.23 17.50 13.93
N THR A 115 -3.22 18.39 12.94
CA THR A 115 -4.03 19.62 12.91
C THR A 115 -5.29 19.48 12.08
N GLY A 116 -5.40 18.44 11.24
CA GLY A 116 -6.55 18.18 10.39
C GLY A 116 -6.17 17.78 8.96
N PRO A 117 -7.11 17.94 8.00
CA PRO A 117 -6.86 17.64 6.60
C PRO A 117 -5.77 18.53 6.00
N VAL A 118 -4.91 17.94 5.16
CA VAL A 118 -3.86 18.65 4.41
C VAL A 118 -4.22 18.61 2.93
N VAL A 119 -4.32 19.78 2.30
CA VAL A 119 -4.53 19.88 0.86
C VAL A 119 -3.18 19.83 0.16
N ARG A 120 -2.98 18.83 -0.70
CA ARG A 120 -1.78 18.70 -1.52
C ARG A 120 -2.17 18.42 -2.97
N PRO A 121 -1.62 19.20 -3.94
CA PRO A 121 -1.86 18.91 -5.33
C PRO A 121 -1.14 17.62 -5.73
N ILE A 122 -1.81 16.77 -6.50
CA ILE A 122 -1.16 15.67 -7.22
C ILE A 122 -0.26 16.27 -8.29
N ARG A 123 1.02 15.85 -8.30
CA ARG A 123 2.01 16.29 -9.28
C ARG A 123 2.61 15.06 -9.91
N GLN A 124 2.69 15.02 -11.25
CA GLN A 124 3.28 13.88 -11.97
C GLN A 124 2.68 12.53 -11.55
N GLY A 125 1.37 12.47 -11.27
CA GLY A 125 0.67 11.23 -10.89
C GLY A 125 1.08 10.66 -9.54
N ARG A 126 1.53 11.49 -8.58
CA ARG A 126 1.84 11.05 -7.22
C ARG A 126 1.27 11.96 -6.14
N LEU A 127 0.93 11.34 -5.00
CA LEU A 127 0.69 12.01 -3.72
C LEU A 127 2.00 12.00 -2.92
N GLU A 128 2.37 13.11 -2.30
CA GLU A 128 3.62 13.23 -1.54
C GLU A 128 3.33 13.41 -0.05
N LEU A 129 3.98 12.62 0.81
CA LEU A 129 4.04 12.85 2.26
C LEU A 129 5.37 13.49 2.59
N TRP A 130 5.33 14.67 3.20
CA TRP A 130 6.50 15.52 3.45
C TRP A 130 7.01 15.43 4.87
N THR A 131 6.19 14.96 5.81
CA THR A 131 6.55 14.91 7.22
C THR A 131 6.08 13.62 7.87
N GLY A 132 6.70 13.26 9.00
CA GLY A 132 6.37 12.04 9.73
C GLY A 132 5.04 12.08 10.49
N ASP A 133 4.39 13.24 10.54
CA ASP A 133 3.05 13.41 11.14
C ASP A 133 1.92 13.42 10.11
N GLU A 134 2.24 13.39 8.82
CA GLU A 134 1.28 13.21 7.74
C GLU A 134 0.97 11.73 7.49
N VAL A 135 -0.30 11.46 7.20
CA VAL A 135 -0.82 10.14 6.90
C VAL A 135 -1.70 10.22 5.66
N ALA A 136 -1.39 9.42 4.64
CA ALA A 136 -2.30 9.19 3.52
C ALA A 136 -3.35 8.15 3.94
N LEU A 137 -4.63 8.48 3.76
CA LEU A 137 -5.76 7.62 4.12
C LEU A 137 -6.56 7.21 2.88
N GLY A 138 -6.76 5.91 2.71
CA GLY A 138 -7.70 5.33 1.75
C GLY A 138 -8.93 4.82 2.49
N THR A 139 -10.12 5.34 2.13
CA THR A 139 -11.38 4.93 2.77
C THR A 139 -11.70 3.48 2.44
N ALA A 140 -12.07 2.69 3.45
CA ALA A 140 -12.52 1.33 3.21
C ALA A 140 -13.76 1.31 2.27
N PRO A 141 -13.82 0.38 1.30
CA PRO A 141 -14.94 0.26 0.39
C PRO A 141 -16.23 -0.09 1.12
N ARG A 142 -17.36 0.35 0.57
CA ARG A 142 -18.70 -0.03 1.08
C ARG A 142 -18.87 -1.54 0.91
N GLY A 143 -19.00 -2.26 2.02
CA GLY A 143 -19.05 -3.72 2.05
C GLY A 143 -17.81 -4.39 2.64
N GLY A 144 -16.77 -3.61 2.96
CA GLY A 144 -15.51 -4.11 3.52
C GLY A 144 -14.52 -4.57 2.45
N TRP A 145 -13.30 -4.90 2.88
CA TRP A 145 -12.18 -5.25 2.01
C TRP A 145 -12.29 -6.63 1.36
N ILE A 146 -13.02 -7.53 2.02
CA ILE A 146 -13.29 -8.87 1.50
C ILE A 146 -14.51 -8.72 0.59
N GLY A 147 -14.27 -8.64 -0.72
CA GLY A 147 -15.34 -8.75 -1.71
C GLY A 147 -16.13 -10.04 -1.48
N LYS A 148 -17.33 -10.18 -2.05
CA LYS A 148 -17.99 -11.49 -2.07
C LYS A 148 -17.04 -12.48 -2.75
N ARG A 149 -16.23 -13.22 -1.99
CA ARG A 149 -15.75 -14.53 -2.43
C ARG A 149 -17.03 -15.23 -2.83
N LEU A 150 -17.22 -15.47 -4.13
CA LEU A 150 -18.23 -16.43 -4.55
C LEU A 150 -17.93 -17.63 -3.67
N SER A 151 -18.82 -17.90 -2.72
CA SER A 151 -18.77 -19.11 -1.95
C SER A 151 -18.65 -20.20 -3.00
N GLY A 152 -17.50 -20.85 -3.07
CA GLY A 152 -17.43 -22.18 -3.64
C GLY A 152 -18.41 -22.96 -2.80
N ASP A 153 -19.64 -23.03 -3.26
CA ASP A 153 -20.72 -23.74 -2.62
C ASP A 153 -20.25 -25.19 -2.54
N PRO A 154 -20.02 -25.77 -1.36
CA PRO A 154 -19.90 -27.21 -1.23
C PRO A 154 -21.32 -27.77 -1.26
N GLY A 155 -22.02 -27.50 -2.35
CA GLY A 155 -23.41 -27.82 -2.58
C GLY A 155 -23.49 -28.95 -3.60
N ARG A 156 -23.46 -30.17 -3.07
CA ARG A 156 -24.26 -31.32 -3.51
C ARG A 156 -24.83 -31.23 -4.94
N ASP A 157 -24.40 -32.16 -5.79
CA ASP A 157 -25.31 -32.95 -6.62
C ASP A 157 -24.75 -34.38 -6.74
N GLY A 158 -25.25 -35.27 -5.87
CA GLY A 158 -25.48 -36.66 -6.28
C GLY A 158 -26.70 -36.66 -7.21
N PRO A 159 -26.79 -37.60 -8.16
CA PRO A 159 -27.09 -38.99 -7.82
C PRO A 159 -25.94 -39.98 -8.03
#